data_AF-A0A847NWN5-F1
#
_entry.id   AF-A0A847NWN5-F1
#
_cell.length_a   1.000
_cell.length_b   1.000
_cell.length_c   1.000
_cell.angle_alpha   90.00
_cell.angle_beta   90.00
_cell.angle_gamma   90.00
#
_symmetry.space_group_name_H-M   'P 1'
#
loop_
_entity.id
_entity.type
_entity.pdbx_description
1 polymer ?
#
loop_
_entity_poly.entity_id
_entity_poly.type
_entity_poly.pdbx_seq_one_letter_code
_entity_poly.pdbx_strand_id
1 'polypeptide(L)'
;AWATVFDIGVAAILNMYFVRKYTNFTIDLVSLSKSIVAASIMGICIFGVYQAVLQAAQSNGIAAASAVFIGSVVYVFVLVLIGGIDERDIQRIPVIGTKLGQFIRMIGLIKNRD
;
A
#
# COMPACT_ATOMS: atom_id res chain seq x y z
N ALA A 1 -14.52 -11.95 15.49
CA ALA A 1 -13.59 -11.09 14.73
C ALA A 1 -13.82 -11.12 13.22
N TRP A 2 -14.23 -12.26 12.63
CA TRP A 2 -14.44 -12.39 11.18
C TRP A 2 -15.64 -11.59 10.63
N ALA A 3 -16.74 -11.49 11.38
CA ALA A 3 -17.92 -10.73 10.97
C ALA A 3 -17.63 -9.24 10.76
N THR A 4 -16.94 -8.59 11.71
CA THR A 4 -16.64 -7.15 11.64
C THR A 4 -15.79 -6.77 10.43
N VAL A 5 -14.80 -7.59 10.08
CA VAL A 5 -13.96 -7.36 8.89
C VAL A 5 -14.79 -7.50 7.62
N PHE A 6 -15.66 -8.51 7.59
CA PHE A 6 -16.58 -8.71 6.47
C PHE A 6 -17.56 -7.54 6.33
N ASP A 7 -18.13 -7.05 7.42
CA ASP A 7 -19.07 -5.92 7.43
C ASP A 7 -18.40 -4.65 6.87
N ILE A 8 -17.15 -4.36 7.28
CA ILE A 8 -16.36 -3.24 6.74
C ILE A 8 -16.11 -3.44 5.23
N GLY A 9 -15.77 -4.65 4.81
CA GLY A 9 -15.55 -4.98 3.40
C GLY A 9 -16.80 -4.76 2.55
N VAL A 10 -17.96 -5.27 3.01
CA VAL A 10 -19.25 -5.08 2.34
C VAL A 10 -19.63 -3.60 2.27
N ALA A 11 -19.43 -2.85 3.36
CA ALA A 11 -19.69 -1.41 3.38
C ALA A 11 -18.82 -0.64 2.39
N ALA A 12 -17.53 -0.98 2.28
CA ALA A 12 -16.62 -0.35 1.32
C ALA A 12 -17.03 -0.63 -0.14
N ILE A 13 -17.41 -1.88 -0.45
CA ILE A 13 -17.87 -2.27 -1.80
C ILE A 13 -19.15 -1.50 -2.16
N LEU A 14 -20.12 -1.43 -1.25
CA LEU A 14 -21.37 -0.71 -1.47
C LEU A 14 -21.12 0.79 -1.66
N ASN A 15 -20.23 1.39 -0.87
CA ASN A 15 -19.82 2.78 -1.02
C ASN A 15 -19.21 3.03 -2.42
N MET A 16 -18.30 2.15 -2.86
CA MET A 16 -17.66 2.25 -4.17
C MET A 16 -18.66 2.08 -5.33
N TYR A 17 -19.66 1.18 -5.16
CA TYR A 17 -20.74 0.98 -6.12
C TYR A 17 -21.59 2.26 -6.29
N PHE A 18 -22.00 2.89 -5.20
CA PHE A 18 -22.78 4.13 -5.26
C PHE A 18 -21.98 5.28 -5.88
N VAL A 19 -20.73 5.48 -5.50
CA VAL A 19 -19.86 6.50 -6.12
C VAL A 19 -19.78 6.29 -7.63
N ARG A 20 -19.52 5.06 -8.08
CA ARG A 20 -19.47 4.73 -9.51
C ARG A 20 -20.79 5.04 -10.23
N LYS A 21 -21.93 4.75 -9.59
CA LYS A 21 -23.27 5.01 -10.15
C LYS A 21 -23.58 6.50 -10.30
N TYR A 22 -23.16 7.35 -9.36
CA TYR A 22 -23.55 8.76 -9.33
C TYR A 22 -22.54 9.72 -10.00
N THR A 23 -21.27 9.34 -10.14
CA THR A 23 -20.21 10.25 -10.64
C THR A 23 -19.48 9.77 -11.89
N ASN A 24 -19.90 8.66 -12.53
CA ASN A 24 -19.18 8.04 -13.65
C ASN A 24 -17.67 7.84 -13.37
N PHE A 25 -17.34 7.60 -12.10
CA PHE A 25 -15.95 7.39 -11.68
C PHE A 25 -15.42 6.09 -12.28
N THR A 26 -14.40 6.19 -13.13
CA THR A 26 -13.68 5.04 -13.67
C THR A 26 -12.71 4.54 -12.61
N ILE A 27 -13.01 3.38 -12.02
CA ILE A 27 -12.08 2.71 -11.12
C ILE A 27 -10.86 2.28 -11.95
N ASP A 28 -9.68 2.72 -11.55
CA ASP A 28 -8.44 2.21 -12.12
C ASP A 28 -8.12 0.82 -11.53
N LEU A 29 -8.66 -0.21 -12.16
CA LEU A 29 -8.43 -1.60 -11.78
C LEU A 29 -6.94 -1.98 -11.85
N VAL A 30 -6.15 -1.33 -12.70
CA VAL A 30 -4.72 -1.62 -12.85
C VAL A 30 -4.00 -1.15 -11.59
N SER A 31 -4.20 0.09 -11.17
CA SER A 31 -3.59 0.62 -9.93
C SER A 31 -4.10 -0.10 -8.68
N LEU A 32 -5.37 -0.50 -8.66
CA LEU A 32 -5.92 -1.32 -7.58
C LEU A 32 -5.22 -2.69 -7.49
N SER A 33 -5.03 -3.36 -8.63
CA SER A 33 -4.36 -4.67 -8.67
C SER A 33 -2.90 -4.60 -8.19
N LYS A 34 -2.17 -3.55 -8.59
CA LYS A 34 -0.81 -3.29 -8.10
C LYS A 34 -0.78 -3.10 -6.58
N SER A 35 -1.77 -2.39 -6.04
CA SER A 35 -1.91 -2.17 -4.59
C SER A 35 -2.20 -3.47 -3.84
N ILE A 36 -3.03 -4.36 -4.40
CA ILE A 36 -3.31 -5.68 -3.82
C ILE A 36 -2.05 -6.55 -3.81
N VAL A 37 -1.28 -6.55 -4.90
CA VAL A 37 0.00 -7.28 -4.97
C VAL A 37 1.00 -6.74 -3.94
N ALA A 38 1.14 -5.42 -3.84
CA ALA A 38 2.03 -4.80 -2.86
C ALA A 38 1.64 -5.13 -1.41
N ALA A 39 0.34 -5.07 -1.09
CA ALA A 39 -0.17 -5.45 0.23
C ALA A 39 0.06 -6.94 0.54
N SER A 40 -0.08 -7.80 -0.46
CA SER A 40 0.16 -9.25 -0.30
C SER A 40 1.63 -9.55 0.01
N ILE A 41 2.56 -8.93 -0.72
CA ILE A 41 4.01 -9.07 -0.47
C ILE A 41 4.37 -8.53 0.91
N MET A 42 3.85 -7.35 1.28
CA MET A 42 4.03 -6.79 2.62
C MET A 42 3.56 -7.77 3.71
N GLY A 43 2.38 -8.39 3.55
CA GLY A 43 1.85 -9.32 4.54
C GLY A 43 2.78 -10.53 4.77
N ILE A 44 3.36 -11.07 3.71
CA ILE A 44 4.34 -12.17 3.80
C ILE A 44 5.60 -11.72 4.53
N CYS A 45 6.12 -10.52 4.22
CA CYS A 45 7.29 -9.97 4.90
C CYS A 45 7.04 -9.75 6.41
N ILE A 46 5.88 -9.20 6.77
CA ILE A 46 5.50 -8.98 8.18
C ILE A 46 5.49 -10.31 8.94
N PHE A 47 4.97 -11.38 8.34
CA PHE A 47 4.97 -12.70 8.96
C PHE A 47 6.40 -13.19 9.28
N GLY A 48 7.34 -13.04 8.33
CA GLY A 48 8.74 -13.41 8.55
C GLY A 48 9.43 -12.55 9.62
N VAL A 49 9.25 -11.23 9.55
CA VAL A 49 9.86 -10.27 10.49
C VAL A 49 9.32 -10.47 11.90
N TYR A 50 8.02 -10.65 12.05
CA TYR A 50 7.40 -10.86 13.35
C TYR A 50 7.99 -12.10 14.04
N GLN A 51 8.10 -13.21 13.32
CA GLN A 51 8.67 -14.45 13.86
C GLN A 51 10.15 -14.32 14.22
N ALA A 52 10.94 -13.60 13.42
CA ALA A 52 12.36 -13.37 13.68
C ALA A 52 12.57 -12.49 14.92
N VAL A 53 11.81 -11.40 15.05
CA VAL A 53 11.94 -10.47 16.20
C VAL A 53 11.35 -11.06 17.47
N LEU A 54 10.29 -11.85 17.38
CA LEU A 54 9.70 -12.55 18.53
C LEU A 54 10.70 -13.52 19.16
N GLN A 55 11.46 -14.25 18.32
CA GLN A 55 12.51 -15.16 18.80
C GLN A 55 13.67 -14.41 19.46
N ALA A 56 14.06 -13.25 18.93
CA ALA A 56 15.18 -12.47 19.43
C ALA A 56 14.86 -11.66 20.70
N ALA A 57 13.70 -10.99 20.74
CA ALA A 57 13.38 -10.02 21.79
C ALA A 57 12.47 -10.56 22.89
N GLN A 58 11.83 -11.75 22.71
CA GLN A 58 10.89 -12.38 23.65
C GLN A 58 9.73 -11.46 24.13
N SER A 59 9.50 -10.34 23.44
CA SER A 59 8.50 -9.33 23.78
C SER A 59 7.57 -9.09 22.59
N ASN A 60 6.30 -9.45 22.76
CA ASN A 60 5.28 -9.36 21.71
C ASN A 60 5.05 -7.91 21.23
N GLY A 61 5.14 -6.94 22.14
CA GLY A 61 4.92 -5.53 21.80
C GLY A 61 5.99 -4.97 20.85
N ILE A 62 7.26 -5.30 21.12
CA ILE A 62 8.40 -4.84 20.30
C ILE A 62 8.39 -5.56 18.95
N ALA A 63 8.09 -6.85 18.94
CA ALA A 63 7.96 -7.62 17.70
C ALA A 63 6.85 -7.05 16.79
N ALA A 64 5.66 -6.80 17.33
CA ALA A 64 4.57 -6.21 16.57
C ALA A 64 4.90 -4.80 16.04
N ALA A 65 5.47 -3.93 16.89
CA ALA A 65 5.84 -2.58 16.49
C ALA A 65 6.89 -2.57 15.37
N SER A 66 7.94 -3.39 15.49
CA SER A 66 8.99 -3.52 14.47
C SER A 66 8.44 -4.11 13.16
N ALA A 67 7.54 -5.09 13.24
CA ALA A 67 6.96 -5.73 12.06
C ALA A 67 6.06 -4.77 11.29
N VAL A 68 5.25 -3.97 11.98
CA VAL A 68 4.45 -2.91 11.35
C VAL A 68 5.33 -1.83 10.72
N PHE A 69 6.38 -1.40 11.41
CA PHE A 69 7.31 -0.40 10.87
C PHE A 69 7.99 -0.91 9.59
N ILE A 70 8.57 -2.12 9.63
CA ILE A 70 9.23 -2.72 8.46
C ILE A 70 8.21 -2.99 7.34
N GLY A 71 7.02 -3.49 7.67
CA GLY A 71 5.93 -3.70 6.71
C GLY A 71 5.55 -2.42 5.97
N SER A 72 5.42 -1.30 6.69
CA SER A 72 5.12 -0.01 6.07
C SER A 72 6.18 0.43 5.05
N VAL A 73 7.47 0.22 5.37
CA VAL A 73 8.59 0.52 4.46
C VAL A 73 8.56 -0.39 3.24
N VAL A 74 8.34 -1.69 3.45
CA VAL A 74 8.25 -2.68 2.36
C VAL A 74 7.09 -2.35 1.42
N TYR A 75 5.93 -1.96 1.94
CA TYR A 75 4.78 -1.60 1.12
C TYR A 75 5.07 -0.42 0.20
N VAL A 76 5.63 0.67 0.76
CA VAL A 76 6.02 1.85 -0.04
C VAL A 76 7.06 1.47 -1.09
N PHE A 77 8.05 0.67 -0.71
CA PHE A 77 9.10 0.23 -1.62
C PHE A 77 8.55 -0.63 -2.77
N VAL A 78 7.67 -1.58 -2.49
CA VAL A 78 7.04 -2.45 -3.50
C VAL A 78 6.11 -1.65 -4.42
N LEU A 79 5.34 -0.70 -3.89
CA LEU A 79 4.53 0.20 -4.71
C LEU A 79 5.37 1.04 -5.67
N VAL A 80 6.50 1.55 -5.20
CA VAL A 80 7.46 2.29 -6.04
C VAL A 80 8.02 1.37 -7.14
N LEU A 81 8.45 0.15 -6.78
CA LEU A 81 9.01 -0.83 -7.73
C LEU A 81 8.03 -1.23 -8.84
N ILE A 82 6.76 -1.44 -8.49
CA ILE A 82 5.72 -1.84 -9.46
C ILE A 82 5.24 -0.63 -10.30
N GLY A 83 5.66 0.59 -9.95
CA GLY A 83 5.12 1.82 -10.54
C GLY A 83 3.62 1.92 -10.27
N GLY A 84 3.19 1.58 -9.05
CA GLY A 84 1.80 1.69 -8.60
C GLY A 84 1.39 3.10 -8.20
N ILE A 85 2.32 4.05 -8.25
CA ILE A 85 2.09 5.44 -7.90
C ILE A 85 2.11 6.27 -9.20
N ASP A 86 1.00 6.95 -9.49
CA ASP A 86 0.91 7.88 -10.62
C ASP A 86 1.64 9.19 -10.29
N GLU A 87 2.28 9.84 -11.27
CA GLU A 87 2.95 11.14 -11.06
C GLU A 87 1.99 12.19 -10.51
N ARG A 88 0.71 12.15 -10.91
CA ARG A 88 -0.32 13.06 -10.42
C ARG A 88 -0.62 12.84 -8.94
N ASP A 89 -0.49 11.60 -8.46
CA ASP A 89 -0.68 11.28 -7.04
C ASP A 89 0.49 11.78 -6.20
N ILE A 90 1.72 11.66 -6.70
CA ILE A 90 2.93 12.17 -6.04
C ILE A 90 2.88 13.69 -5.90
N GLN A 91 2.48 14.40 -6.96
CA GLN A 91 2.42 15.86 -6.98
C GLN A 91 1.35 16.43 -6.04
N ARG A 92 0.33 15.64 -5.67
CA ARG A 92 -0.69 16.03 -4.69
C ARG A 92 -0.22 15.97 -3.24
N ILE A 93 0.96 15.40 -2.95
CA ILE A 93 1.51 15.31 -1.60
C ILE A 93 2.30 16.59 -1.30
N PRO A 94 1.76 17.53 -0.49
CA PRO A 94 2.25 18.91 -0.42
C PRO A 94 3.64 19.08 0.21
N VAL A 95 4.19 18.07 0.90
CA VAL A 95 5.46 18.18 1.64
C VAL A 95 6.53 17.20 1.16
N ILE A 96 6.12 16.00 0.73
CA ILE A 96 7.05 14.90 0.39
C ILE A 96 7.02 14.60 -1.12
N GLY A 97 6.02 15.12 -1.86
CA GLY A 97 5.83 14.84 -3.28
C GLY A 97 7.02 15.19 -4.17
N THR A 98 7.66 16.34 -3.93
CA THR A 98 8.82 16.76 -4.72
C THR A 98 10.06 15.90 -4.48
N LYS A 99 10.35 15.53 -3.22
CA LYS A 99 11.50 14.66 -2.88
C LYS A 99 11.26 13.21 -3.32
N LEU A 100 10.06 12.66 -3.08
CA LEU A 100 9.68 11.32 -3.54
C LEU A 100 9.67 11.25 -5.06
N GLY A 101 9.11 12.24 -5.75
CA GLY A 101 9.09 12.30 -7.21
C GLY A 101 10.48 12.32 -7.82
N GLN A 102 11.42 13.07 -7.22
CA GLN A 102 12.83 13.08 -7.65
C GLN A 102 13.53 11.74 -7.39
N PHE A 103 13.29 11.11 -6.23
CA PHE A 103 13.88 9.82 -5.89
C PHE A 103 13.36 8.69 -6.80
N ILE A 104 12.06 8.70 -7.10
CA ILE A 104 11.42 7.72 -7.99
C ILE A 104 11.86 7.93 -9.45
N ARG A 105 12.05 9.19 -9.88
CA ARG A 105 12.70 9.51 -11.18
C ARG A 105 14.13 9.00 -11.26
N MET A 106 14.90 9.12 -10.18
CA MET A 106 16.29 8.67 -10.12
C MET A 106 16.42 7.15 -10.25
N ILE A 107 15.42 6.40 -9.77
CA ILE A 107 15.36 4.93 -9.91
C ILE A 107 14.84 4.51 -11.31
N GLY A 108 14.40 5.45 -12.16
CA GLY A 108 14.05 5.17 -13.56
C GLY A 108 12.71 4.45 -13.78
N LEU A 109 11.86 4.38 -12.73
CA LEU A 109 10.61 3.61 -12.76
C LEU A 109 9.37 4.40 -13.18
N ILE A 110 9.52 5.67 -13.55
CA ILE A 110 8.40 6.44 -14.10
C ILE A 110 8.22 6.07 -15.56
N LYS A 111 7.33 5.12 -15.79
CA LYS A 111 6.83 4.78 -17.11
C LYS A 111 5.90 5.91 -17.57
N ASN A 112 6.46 6.86 -18.34
CA ASN A 112 5.66 7.70 -19.22
C ASN A 112 4.85 6.78 -20.13
N ARG A 113 3.53 6.88 -20.03
CA ARG A 113 2.63 6.29 -21.00
C ARG A 113 1.83 7.47 -21.55
N ASP A 114 2.41 8.07 -22.59
CA ASP A 114 1.72 9.01 -23.48
C ASP A 114 0.49 8.34 -24.11
#